data_AF-A0A1V9EPN1-F1
#
_entry.id   AF-A0A1V9EPN1-F1
#
_cell.length_a   1.000
_cell.length_b   1.000
_cell.length_c   1.000
_cell.angle_alpha   90.00
_cell.angle_beta   90.00
_cell.angle_gamma   90.00
#
_symmetry.space_group_name_H-M   'P 1'
#
loop_
_entity.id
_entity.type
_entity.pdbx_description
1 polymer ?
#
loop_
_entity_poly.entity_id
_entity_poly.type
_entity_poly.pdbx_seq_one_letter_code
_entity_poly.pdbx_strand_id
1 'polypeptide(L)'
;MLTTRPYSNYVLLAVESIKLHIDKDPFQYQKSSDLLDHLCTPHRNVAEQAFKAMYGCRIKEYQVKQRLNMAKKFLEEGMSKKILADKCYYGSLSAFSTAFKKKFGISPTAWENSFRNAPTAKT
;
A
#
# COMPACT_ATOMS: atom_id res chain seq x y z
N MET A 1 3.35 23.30 17.69
CA MET A 1 4.31 22.28 18.12
C MET A 1 3.53 21.12 18.73
N LEU A 2 3.53 19.95 18.10
CA LEU A 2 2.80 18.78 18.63
C LEU A 2 3.69 18.08 19.66
N THR A 3 3.39 18.30 20.94
CA THR A 3 4.03 17.60 22.06
C THR A 3 3.48 16.18 22.14
N THR A 4 3.98 15.26 21.31
CA THR A 4 3.72 13.84 21.47
C THR A 4 4.64 13.29 22.54
N ARG A 5 4.07 12.69 23.60
CA ARG A 5 4.84 11.85 24.54
C ARG A 5 5.71 10.90 23.73
N PRO A 6 7.01 10.72 24.08
CA PRO A 6 7.86 9.80 23.33
C PRO A 6 7.25 8.39 23.40
N TYR A 7 7.01 7.78 22.24
CA TYR A 7 6.61 6.38 22.18
C TYR A 7 7.73 5.52 22.78
N SER A 8 7.37 4.41 23.43
CA SER A 8 8.39 3.48 23.95
C SER A 8 9.20 2.88 22.80
N ASN A 9 10.45 2.49 23.08
CA ASN A 9 11.30 1.83 22.07
C ASN A 9 10.59 0.61 21.44
N TYR A 10 9.85 -0.15 22.26
CA TYR A 10 9.03 -1.26 21.80
C TYR A 10 8.00 -0.85 20.73
N VAL A 11 7.28 0.25 20.95
CA VAL A 11 6.28 0.76 19.98
C VAL A 11 6.96 1.22 18.69
N LEU A 12 8.12 1.87 18.79
CA LEU A 12 8.88 2.31 17.61
C LEU A 12 9.34 1.11 16.77
N LEU A 13 9.90 0.07 17.41
CA LEU A 13 10.28 -1.17 16.74
C LEU A 13 9.08 -1.88 16.09
N ALA A 14 7.92 -1.88 16.74
CA ALA A 14 6.70 -2.43 16.16
C ALA A 14 6.28 -1.64 14.91
N VAL A 15 6.31 -0.30 14.94
CA VAL A 15 5.97 0.57 13.81
C VAL A 15 6.91 0.37 12.62
N GLU A 16 8.21 0.24 12.88
CA GLU A 16 9.21 -0.11 11.86
C GLU A 16 8.96 -1.50 11.26
N SER A 17 8.67 -2.49 12.12
CA SER A 17 8.36 -3.86 11.70
C SER A 17 7.11 -3.92 10.82
N ILE A 18 6.06 -3.17 11.17
CA ILE A 18 4.83 -3.05 10.36
C ILE A 18 5.17 -2.50 8.98
N LYS A 19 5.96 -1.41 8.90
CA LYS A 19 6.35 -0.82 7.62
C LYS A 19 7.16 -1.81 6.78
N LEU A 20 8.14 -2.49 7.39
CA LEU A 20 9.00 -3.46 6.72
C LEU A 20 8.18 -4.59 6.07
N HIS A 21 7.17 -5.12 6.77
CA HIS A 21 6.30 -6.16 6.22
C HIS A 21 5.47 -5.65 5.04
N ILE A 22 4.88 -4.47 5.16
CA ILE A 22 4.07 -3.88 4.07
C ILE A 22 4.93 -3.57 2.84
N ASP A 23 6.17 -3.11 3.04
CA ASP A 23 7.06 -2.77 1.94
C ASP A 23 7.64 -4.02 1.26
N LYS A 24 7.91 -5.08 2.03
CA LYS A 24 8.40 -6.37 1.50
C LYS A 24 7.36 -7.04 0.61
N ASP A 25 6.13 -7.14 1.07
CA ASP A 25 5.01 -7.63 0.26
C ASP A 25 3.68 -6.96 0.68
N PRO A 26 3.20 -5.96 -0.08
CA PRO A 26 1.96 -5.27 0.26
C PRO A 26 0.70 -6.13 0.07
N PHE A 27 0.84 -7.31 -0.54
CA PHE A 27 -0.24 -8.27 -0.79
C PHE A 27 -0.24 -9.45 0.18
N GLN A 28 0.64 -9.46 1.18
CA GLN A 28 0.70 -10.57 2.13
C GLN A 28 -0.52 -10.61 3.06
N TYR A 29 -0.97 -9.45 3.52
CA TYR A 29 -2.10 -9.31 4.43
C TYR A 29 -3.13 -8.36 3.86
N GLN A 30 -4.39 -8.78 3.75
CA GLN A 30 -5.48 -7.92 3.27
C GLN A 30 -5.83 -6.83 4.28
N LYS A 31 -5.95 -7.19 5.56
CA LYS A 31 -6.31 -6.27 6.64
C LYS A 31 -5.08 -5.95 7.49
N SER A 32 -5.03 -4.72 8.01
CA SER A 32 -3.98 -4.34 8.96
C SER A 32 -4.09 -5.12 10.27
N SER A 33 -5.30 -5.54 10.67
CA SER A 33 -5.51 -6.41 11.83
C SER A 33 -4.69 -7.68 11.77
N ASP A 34 -4.70 -8.35 10.61
CA ASP A 34 -4.08 -9.66 10.44
C ASP A 34 -2.55 -9.53 10.50
N LEU A 35 -2.01 -8.43 9.97
CA LEU A 35 -0.60 -8.08 10.12
C LEU A 35 -0.25 -7.78 11.58
N LEU A 36 -1.05 -6.98 12.28
CA LEU A 36 -0.80 -6.64 13.70
C LEU A 36 -0.85 -7.88 14.60
N ASP A 37 -1.73 -8.82 14.28
CA ASP A 37 -1.82 -10.12 14.97
C ASP A 37 -0.61 -10.99 14.69
N HIS A 38 -0.17 -11.07 13.43
CA HIS A 38 1.06 -11.79 13.09
C HIS A 38 2.29 -11.26 13.83
N LEU A 39 2.36 -9.94 14.02
CA LEU A 39 3.45 -9.28 14.74
C LEU A 39 3.27 -9.28 16.27
N CYS A 40 2.22 -9.91 16.79
CA CYS A 40 1.89 -9.93 18.21
C CYS A 40 1.90 -8.52 18.84
N THR A 41 1.39 -7.50 18.13
CA THR A 41 1.54 -6.10 18.54
C THR A 41 0.61 -5.76 19.72
N PRO A 42 1.12 -5.53 20.95
CA PRO A 42 0.31 -5.07 22.06
C PRO A 42 -0.16 -3.64 21.79
N HIS A 43 -1.38 -3.33 22.23
CA HIS A 43 -1.98 -2.00 22.09
C HIS A 43 -2.05 -1.51 20.63
N ARG A 44 -2.77 -2.22 19.76
CA ARG A 44 -3.00 -1.87 18.34
C ARG A 44 -3.29 -0.38 18.10
N ASN A 45 -4.08 0.25 18.98
CA ASN A 45 -4.40 1.68 18.89
C ASN A 45 -3.17 2.59 19.05
N VAL A 46 -2.22 2.21 19.91
CA VAL A 46 -0.96 2.94 20.11
C VAL A 46 -0.07 2.76 18.89
N ALA A 47 0.04 1.55 18.35
CA ALA A 47 0.77 1.30 17.11
C ALA A 47 0.19 2.08 15.92
N GLU A 48 -1.14 2.15 15.78
CA GLU A 48 -1.83 2.93 14.74
C GLU A 48 -1.53 4.43 14.87
N GLN A 49 -1.57 4.97 16.09
CA GLN A 49 -1.25 6.37 16.36
C GLN A 49 0.22 6.69 16.07
N ALA A 50 1.13 5.83 16.53
CA ALA A 50 2.56 5.98 16.31
C ALA A 50 2.91 5.88 14.83
N PHE A 51 2.34 4.92 14.11
CA PHE A 51 2.51 4.77 12.67
C PHE A 51 2.02 6.02 11.93
N LYS A 52 0.84 6.55 12.29
CA LYS A 52 0.33 7.79 11.70
C LYS A 52 1.22 9.00 12.02
N ALA A 53 1.72 9.12 13.24
CA ALA A 53 2.61 10.19 13.64
C ALA A 53 3.94 10.15 12.85
N MET A 54 4.48 8.96 12.60
CA MET A 54 5.74 8.77 11.88
C MET A 54 5.62 8.86 10.36
N TYR A 55 4.54 8.33 9.78
CA TYR A 55 4.40 8.18 8.32
C TYR A 55 3.26 8.98 7.71
N GLY A 56 2.56 9.79 8.51
CA GLY A 56 1.53 10.73 8.07
C GLY A 56 0.20 10.11 7.65
N CYS A 57 0.05 8.79 7.72
CA CYS A 57 -1.17 8.08 7.34
C CYS A 57 -1.39 6.84 8.20
N ARG A 58 -2.63 6.35 8.23
CA ARG A 58 -3.01 5.12 8.95
C ARG A 58 -2.40 3.88 8.28
N ILE A 59 -2.25 2.78 9.01
CA ILE A 59 -1.62 1.55 8.52
C ILE A 59 -2.36 1.02 7.28
N LYS A 60 -3.69 0.97 7.34
CA LYS A 60 -4.54 0.55 6.21
C LYS A 60 -4.35 1.45 4.98
N GLU A 61 -4.22 2.76 5.17
CA GLU A 61 -4.01 3.72 4.07
C GLU A 61 -2.64 3.49 3.41
N TYR A 62 -1.62 3.23 4.23
CA TYR A 62 -0.29 2.87 3.76
C TYR A 62 -0.30 1.54 2.98
N GLN A 63 -0.97 0.50 3.47
CA GLN A 63 -1.15 -0.77 2.74
C GLN A 63 -1.77 -0.54 1.37
N VAL A 64 -2.89 0.20 1.29
CA VAL A 64 -3.55 0.50 0.02
C VAL A 64 -2.63 1.27 -0.92
N LYS A 65 -1.91 2.28 -0.41
CA LYS A 65 -0.92 3.03 -1.19
C LYS A 65 0.15 2.12 -1.78
N GLN A 66 0.71 1.20 -1.00
CA GLN A 66 1.76 0.31 -1.48
C GLN A 66 1.25 -0.75 -2.46
N ARG A 67 0.05 -1.30 -2.25
CA ARG A 67 -0.60 -2.18 -3.24
C ARG A 67 -0.79 -1.50 -4.57
N LEU A 68 -1.29 -0.25 -4.58
CA LEU A 68 -1.47 0.51 -5.80
C LEU A 68 -0.13 0.86 -6.47
N ASN A 69 0.90 1.20 -5.70
CA ASN A 69 2.25 1.43 -6.23
C ASN A 69 2.82 0.18 -6.91
N MET A 70 2.65 -1.00 -6.31
CA MET A 70 3.13 -2.25 -6.90
C MET A 70 2.27 -2.65 -8.11
N ALA A 71 0.95 -2.48 -8.04
CA ALA A 71 0.05 -2.74 -9.16
C ALA A 71 0.37 -1.84 -10.37
N LYS A 72 0.82 -0.61 -10.14
CA LYS A 72 1.31 0.27 -11.20
C LYS A 72 2.49 -0.37 -11.94
N LYS A 73 3.48 -0.90 -11.22
CA LYS A 73 4.64 -1.59 -11.81
C LYS A 73 4.22 -2.83 -12.59
N PHE A 74 3.37 -3.67 -12.00
CA PHE A 74 2.85 -4.86 -12.69
C PHE A 74 2.02 -4.53 -13.94
N LEU A 75 1.34 -3.39 -13.94
CA LEU A 75 0.63 -2.90 -15.13
C LEU A 75 1.60 -2.49 -16.24
N GLU A 76 2.73 -1.88 -15.89
CA GLU A 76 3.83 -1.56 -16.82
C GLU A 76 4.46 -2.84 -17.40
N GLU A 77 4.48 -3.93 -16.62
CA GLU A 77 4.91 -5.27 -17.03
C GLU A 77 3.83 -6.05 -17.83
N GLY A 78 2.66 -5.45 -18.08
CA GLY A 78 1.59 -6.05 -18.89
C GLY A 78 0.63 -6.98 -18.13
N MET A 79 0.65 -6.99 -16.80
CA MET A 79 -0.31 -7.77 -16.01
C MET A 79 -1.74 -7.27 -16.22
N SER A 80 -2.69 -8.20 -16.32
CA SER A 80 -4.09 -7.82 -16.55
C SER A 80 -4.69 -7.02 -15.38
N LYS A 81 -5.43 -5.96 -15.71
CA LYS A 81 -6.10 -5.11 -14.71
C LYS A 81 -7.08 -5.88 -13.82
N LYS A 82 -7.69 -6.96 -14.35
CA LYS A 82 -8.58 -7.84 -13.59
C LYS A 82 -7.82 -8.58 -12.48
N ILE A 83 -6.68 -9.21 -12.83
CA ILE A 83 -5.79 -9.85 -11.85
C ILE A 83 -5.30 -8.83 -10.82
N LEU A 84 -4.94 -7.62 -11.25
CA LEU A 84 -4.49 -6.57 -10.34
C LEU A 84 -5.57 -6.08 -9.37
N ALA A 85 -6.82 -5.99 -9.81
CA ALA A 85 -7.94 -5.65 -8.94
C ALA A 85 -8.09 -6.67 -7.82
N ASP A 86 -8.08 -7.96 -8.16
CA ASP A 86 -8.15 -9.07 -7.21
C ASP A 86 -6.95 -9.08 -6.27
N LYS A 87 -5.73 -8.93 -6.81
CA LYS A 87 -4.48 -8.89 -6.02
C LYS A 87 -4.46 -7.72 -5.04
N CYS A 88 -5.04 -6.58 -5.42
CA CYS A 88 -5.18 -5.41 -4.55
C CYS A 88 -6.39 -5.49 -3.61
N TYR A 89 -7.14 -6.59 -3.62
CA TYR A 89 -8.34 -6.86 -2.82
C TYR A 89 -9.53 -5.95 -3.10
N TYR A 90 -9.70 -5.52 -4.34
CA TYR A 90 -10.92 -4.83 -4.78
C TYR A 90 -11.91 -5.84 -5.34
N GLY A 91 -13.16 -5.77 -4.87
CA GLY A 91 -14.23 -6.66 -5.36
C GLY A 91 -14.71 -6.37 -6.79
N SER A 92 -14.16 -5.34 -7.45
CA SER A 92 -14.42 -5.07 -8.86
C SER A 92 -13.30 -4.27 -9.52
N LEU A 93 -13.18 -4.43 -10.84
CA LEU A 93 -12.27 -3.64 -11.67
C LEU A 93 -12.56 -2.13 -11.59
N SER A 94 -13.83 -1.75 -11.48
CA SER A 94 -14.25 -0.34 -11.34
C SER A 94 -13.77 0.27 -10.02
N ALA A 95 -13.89 -0.46 -8.91
CA ALA A 95 -13.40 0.00 -7.61
C ALA A 95 -11.88 0.19 -7.61
N PHE A 96 -11.15 -0.78 -8.16
CA PHE A 96 -9.70 -0.67 -8.37
C PHE A 96 -9.35 0.56 -9.23
N SER A 97 -10.03 0.74 -10.37
CA SER A 97 -9.74 1.84 -11.30
C SER A 97 -9.99 3.21 -10.68
N THR A 98 -11.05 3.36 -9.88
CA THR A 98 -11.33 4.59 -9.12
C THR A 98 -10.24 4.88 -8.10
N ALA A 99 -9.82 3.88 -7.32
CA ALA A 99 -8.77 4.03 -6.32
C ALA A 99 -7.40 4.35 -6.97
N PHE A 100 -7.08 3.66 -8.06
CA PHE A 100 -5.87 3.90 -8.85
C PHE A 100 -5.85 5.32 -9.41
N LYS A 101 -6.94 5.77 -10.05
CA LYS A 101 -7.06 7.14 -10.57
C LYS A 101 -6.95 8.18 -9.46
N LYS A 102 -7.59 7.95 -8.31
CA LYS A 102 -7.45 8.83 -7.14
C LYS A 102 -6.00 8.95 -6.68
N LYS A 103 -5.21 7.88 -6.80
CA LYS A 103 -3.81 7.85 -6.37
C LYS A 103 -2.84 8.48 -7.38
N PHE A 104 -3.03 8.24 -8.68
CA PHE A 104 -2.08 8.58 -9.73
C PHE A 104 -2.56 9.64 -10.73
N GLY A 105 -3.78 10.15 -10.58
CA GLY A 105 -4.39 11.17 -11.43
C GLY A 105 -5.05 10.63 -12.71
N ILE A 106 -4.63 9.46 -13.21
CA ILE A 106 -5.15 8.85 -14.44
C ILE A 106 -5.62 7.41 -14.22
N SER A 107 -6.49 6.90 -15.09
CA SER A 107 -7.00 5.53 -14.99
C SER A 107 -5.91 4.49 -15.29
N PRO A 108 -6.06 3.22 -14.83
CA PRO A 108 -5.14 2.15 -15.21
C PRO A 108 -4.99 2.01 -16.73
N THR A 109 -6.08 2.07 -17.49
CA THR A 109 -6.02 1.98 -18.96
C THR A 109 -5.22 3.13 -19.58
N ALA A 110 -5.40 4.36 -19.10
CA ALA A 110 -4.62 5.50 -19.58
C ALA A 110 -3.12 5.35 -19.23
N TRP A 111 -2.82 4.85 -18.03
CA TRP A 111 -1.45 4.55 -17.59
C TRP A 111 -0.81 3.50 -18.52
N GLU A 112 -1.47 2.36 -18.72
CA GLU A 112 -0.99 1.28 -19.60
C GLU A 112 -0.74 1.78 -21.04
N ASN A 113 -1.65 2.59 -21.59
CA ASN A 113 -1.49 3.16 -22.94
C ASN A 113 -0.29 4.11 -23.04
N SER A 114 0.01 4.89 -21.98
CA SER A 114 1.19 5.76 -21.96
C SER A 114 2.52 4.99 -22.01
N PHE A 115 2.54 3.75 -21.49
CA PHE A 115 3.73 2.89 -21.54
C PHE A 115 3.81 2.08 -22.83
N ARG A 116 2.68 1.57 -23.34
CA ARG A 116 2.64 0.81 -24.60
C ARG A 116 3.08 1.64 -25.81
N ASN A 117 2.82 2.95 -25.78
CA ASN A 117 3.16 3.88 -26.85
C ASN A 117 4.55 4.53 -26.68
N ALA A 118 5.29 4.20 -25.62
CA ALA A 118 6.68 4.60 -25.53
C ALA A 118 7.50 3.79 -26.55
N PRO A 119 8.40 4.41 -27.34
CA PRO A 119 9.26 3.69 -28.26
C PRO A 119 10.12 2.71 -27.45
N THR A 120 9.79 1.42 -27.54
CA THR A 120 10.55 0.36 -26.89
C THR A 120 11.96 0.36 -27.48
N ALA A 121 12.95 0.79 -26.70
CA ALA A 121 14.33 0.40 -26.94
C ALA A 121 14.40 -1.13 -26.79
N LYS A 122 14.36 -1.82 -27.92
CA LYS A 122 14.68 -3.25 -28.01
C LYS A 122 16.11 -3.43 -27.46
N THR A 123 16.29 -4.36 -26.54
CA THR A 123 17.57 -5.02 -26.27
C THR A 123 17.37 -6.50 -26.53
#